data_AF-A0AAV6CV18-F1
#
_entry.id   AF-A0AAV6CV18-F1
#
_cell.length_a   1.000
_cell.length_b   1.000
_cell.length_c   1.000
_cell.angle_alpha   90.00
_cell.angle_beta   90.00
_cell.angle_gamma   90.00
#
_symmetry.space_group_name_H-M   'P 1'
#
loop_
_entity.id
_entity.type
_entity.pdbx_description
1 polymer ?
#
loop_
_entity_poly.entity_id
_entity_poly.type
_entity_poly.pdbx_seq_one_letter_code
_entity_poly.pdbx_strand_id
1 'polypeptide(L)'
;MERSFAEEVKQLGFGQGQVLRGEGILAITKALLQSGVSYVGGYPGAPVSHLLDVMADANEPLLKPMGVYLDASASEAAAAALLGASINYPMRGAVTWKSIVGTNVAADALSNLSSAGVIGGALIVVGEDYGAGASVIQERTHAFALKSSLCLFDPRPSLQNFARVVEEGFGLSEASNLPAVISLRIRAAHMRGALICKDNVRPAISMHDRLTRHSFDYARISHPPSTYAQEVQKFETRLPAARRYIAAHALNEVIPGEDKELGIILQGGLTPTVLRGLELLGQADVFGGSRVPLLVLNVIHPLVPEQLLDFLEGKRRVLVLEEGMPNFIEQELKALAYDRSLSVRIEGKDTVAAHGEFVPELVLAALARFLGGDA
;
A
#
# COMPACT_ATOMS: atom_id res chain seq x y z
N MET A 1 7.99 -5.31 -28.30
CA MET A 1 6.91 -4.49 -28.87
C MET A 1 6.17 -3.92 -27.68
N GLU A 2 6.38 -2.64 -27.36
CA GLU A 2 5.70 -1.98 -26.23
C GLU A 2 4.19 -2.04 -26.45
N ARG A 3 3.44 -2.40 -25.40
CA ARG A 3 1.97 -2.42 -25.44
C ARG A 3 1.50 -0.97 -25.38
N SER A 4 0.89 -0.47 -26.45
CA SER A 4 0.24 0.85 -26.41
C SER A 4 -1.08 0.78 -25.65
N PHE A 5 -1.35 1.81 -24.86
CA PHE A 5 -2.56 2.05 -24.08
C PHE A 5 -3.36 3.24 -24.62
N ALA A 6 -3.13 3.67 -25.86
CA ALA A 6 -3.67 4.91 -26.42
C ALA A 6 -5.21 5.02 -26.32
N GLU A 7 -5.95 3.92 -26.43
CA GLU A 7 -7.41 3.92 -26.27
C GLU A 7 -7.82 3.90 -24.79
N GLU A 8 -7.15 3.11 -23.96
CA GLU A 8 -7.39 3.06 -22.52
C GLU A 8 -7.09 4.40 -21.82
N VAL A 9 -6.06 5.11 -22.27
CA VAL A 9 -5.63 6.42 -21.75
C VAL A 9 -6.71 7.48 -21.89
N LYS A 10 -7.61 7.40 -22.89
CA LYS A 10 -8.75 8.33 -23.01
C LYS A 10 -9.65 8.30 -21.77
N GLN A 11 -9.75 7.14 -21.11
CA GLN A 11 -10.55 6.99 -19.89
C GLN A 11 -9.94 7.74 -18.69
N LEU A 12 -8.65 8.11 -18.74
CA LEU A 12 -8.02 8.91 -17.69
C LEU A 12 -8.58 10.33 -17.62
N GLY A 13 -9.14 10.83 -18.73
CA GLY A 13 -9.85 12.11 -18.80
C GLY A 13 -11.30 12.07 -18.30
N PHE A 14 -11.83 10.89 -17.92
CA PHE A 14 -13.20 10.78 -17.43
C PHE A 14 -13.40 11.58 -16.14
N GLY A 15 -14.50 12.33 -16.07
CA GLY A 15 -14.90 13.14 -14.91
C GLY A 15 -15.82 12.39 -13.95
N GLN A 16 -16.39 13.15 -13.02
CA GLN A 16 -17.26 12.66 -11.95
C GLN A 16 -18.40 11.79 -12.48
N GLY A 17 -18.52 10.57 -11.94
CA GLY A 17 -19.61 9.64 -12.23
C GLY A 17 -19.45 8.83 -13.52
N GLN A 18 -18.49 9.16 -14.38
CA GLN A 18 -18.13 8.31 -15.52
C GLN A 18 -17.43 7.03 -15.03
N VAL A 19 -17.56 5.95 -15.79
CA VAL A 19 -17.05 4.63 -15.40
C VAL A 19 -15.83 4.26 -16.23
N LEU A 20 -14.67 4.20 -15.59
CA LEU A 20 -13.46 3.65 -16.16
C LEU A 20 -13.47 2.13 -16.03
N ARG A 21 -13.21 1.42 -17.12
CA ARG A 21 -13.09 -0.05 -17.17
C ARG A 21 -11.69 -0.42 -17.68
N GLY A 22 -10.97 -1.19 -16.89
CA GLY A 22 -9.58 -1.52 -17.22
C GLY A 22 -8.90 -2.36 -16.16
N GLU A 23 -7.57 -2.35 -16.21
CA GLU A 23 -6.70 -3.07 -15.28
C GLU A 23 -6.38 -2.21 -14.03
N GLY A 24 -5.84 -2.84 -12.98
CA GLY A 24 -5.45 -2.18 -11.72
C GLY A 24 -4.57 -0.93 -11.93
N ILE A 25 -3.61 -1.03 -12.84
CA ILE A 25 -2.68 0.08 -13.16
C ILE A 25 -3.41 1.33 -13.66
N LEU A 26 -4.49 1.16 -14.44
CA LEU A 26 -5.21 2.26 -15.05
C LEU A 26 -6.02 3.01 -13.99
N ALA A 27 -6.57 2.27 -13.02
CA ALA A 27 -7.25 2.84 -11.86
C ALA A 27 -6.28 3.64 -10.97
N ILE A 28 -5.07 3.11 -10.73
CA ILE A 28 -4.01 3.83 -10.00
C ILE A 28 -3.62 5.12 -10.73
N THR A 29 -3.36 5.05 -12.03
CA THR A 29 -3.03 6.23 -12.84
C THR A 29 -4.14 7.27 -12.80
N LYS A 30 -5.40 6.86 -12.98
CA LYS A 30 -6.56 7.76 -12.85
C LYS A 30 -6.62 8.39 -11.46
N ALA A 31 -6.39 7.61 -10.41
CA ALA A 31 -6.43 8.11 -9.04
C ALA A 31 -5.31 9.10 -8.70
N LEU A 32 -4.12 8.95 -9.30
CA LEU A 32 -3.04 9.92 -9.19
C LEU A 32 -3.46 11.30 -9.74
N LEU A 33 -4.15 11.32 -10.88
CA LEU A 33 -4.68 12.54 -11.49
C LEU A 33 -5.85 13.14 -10.69
N GLN A 34 -6.75 12.30 -10.16
CA GLN A 34 -7.79 12.72 -9.21
C GLN A 34 -7.22 13.31 -7.92
N SER A 35 -5.99 12.92 -7.57
CA SER A 35 -5.32 13.37 -6.35
C SER A 35 -4.46 14.63 -6.54
N GLY A 36 -4.42 15.22 -7.75
CA GLY A 36 -3.64 16.43 -7.99
C GLY A 36 -2.13 16.22 -7.89
N VAL A 37 -1.63 15.08 -8.39
CA VAL A 37 -0.20 14.81 -8.45
C VAL A 37 0.52 15.88 -9.29
N SER A 38 1.65 16.38 -8.78
CA SER A 38 2.46 17.41 -9.43
C SER A 38 3.54 16.82 -10.34
N TYR A 39 4.07 15.66 -9.95
CA TYR A 39 5.06 14.93 -10.73
C TYR A 39 4.94 13.42 -10.52
N VAL A 40 5.21 12.68 -11.59
CA VAL A 40 5.26 11.22 -11.61
C VAL A 40 6.59 10.79 -12.17
N GLY A 41 7.22 9.78 -11.58
CA GLY A 41 8.41 9.15 -12.16
C GLY A 41 8.45 7.65 -11.91
N GLY A 42 9.58 7.02 -12.23
CA GLY A 42 9.74 5.60 -11.95
C GLY A 42 10.74 4.91 -12.85
N TYR A 43 10.97 3.65 -12.54
CA TYR A 43 11.77 2.74 -13.33
C TYR A 43 10.93 1.50 -13.72
N PRO A 44 10.94 1.05 -14.99
CA PRO A 44 10.12 -0.07 -15.42
C PRO A 44 10.44 -1.37 -14.66
N GLY A 45 9.40 -2.07 -14.21
CA GLY A 45 9.54 -3.39 -13.60
C GLY A 45 8.20 -4.06 -13.31
N ALA A 46 8.09 -5.35 -13.63
CA ALA A 46 6.86 -6.12 -13.46
C ALA A 46 6.43 -6.18 -11.98
N PRO A 47 5.20 -6.54 -11.61
CA PRO A 47 3.97 -6.48 -12.39
C PRO A 47 3.49 -5.05 -12.71
N VAL A 48 4.20 -4.00 -12.31
CA VAL A 48 3.78 -2.59 -12.48
C VAL A 48 4.42 -1.88 -13.66
N SER A 49 5.11 -2.60 -14.56
CA SER A 49 5.87 -2.03 -15.69
C SER A 49 5.05 -1.04 -16.52
N HIS A 50 3.81 -1.42 -16.80
CA HIS A 50 2.91 -0.67 -17.66
C HIS A 50 2.40 0.64 -17.05
N LEU A 51 2.64 0.92 -15.76
CA LEU A 51 2.22 2.20 -15.17
C LEU A 51 2.92 3.36 -15.87
N LEU A 52 4.24 3.25 -16.11
CA LEU A 52 4.99 4.27 -16.85
C LEU A 52 4.57 4.34 -18.31
N ASP A 53 4.30 3.20 -18.95
CA ASP A 53 3.83 3.17 -20.34
C ASP A 53 2.49 3.91 -20.48
N VAL A 54 1.53 3.66 -19.57
CA VAL A 54 0.25 4.37 -19.52
C VAL A 54 0.46 5.88 -19.31
N MET A 55 1.37 6.28 -18.42
CA MET A 55 1.68 7.69 -18.18
C MET A 55 2.36 8.35 -19.39
N ALA A 56 3.24 7.62 -20.08
CA ALA A 56 3.92 8.09 -21.28
C ALA A 56 2.92 8.32 -22.43
N ASP A 57 2.02 7.37 -22.68
CA ASP A 57 0.94 7.50 -23.66
C ASP A 57 -0.04 8.64 -23.28
N ALA A 58 -0.26 8.88 -21.98
CA ALA A 58 -1.06 9.98 -21.47
C ALA A 58 -0.34 11.34 -21.43
N ASN A 59 0.95 11.39 -21.74
CA ASN A 59 1.79 12.55 -21.45
C ASN A 59 1.36 13.80 -22.24
N GLU A 60 1.30 13.69 -23.57
CA GLU A 60 0.84 14.76 -24.44
C GLU A 60 -0.65 15.09 -24.29
N PRO A 61 -1.59 14.11 -24.32
CA PRO A 61 -3.01 14.43 -24.29
C PRO A 61 -3.54 14.88 -22.93
N LEU A 62 -2.83 14.59 -21.83
CA LEU A 62 -3.37 14.81 -20.48
C LEU A 62 -2.38 15.40 -19.47
N LEU A 63 -1.23 14.77 -19.22
CA LEU A 63 -0.31 15.23 -18.16
C LEU A 63 0.24 16.62 -18.42
N LYS A 64 0.78 16.86 -19.62
CA LYS A 64 1.31 18.18 -20.03
C LYS A 64 0.24 19.27 -19.96
N PRO A 65 -0.98 19.11 -20.53
CA PRO A 65 -2.07 20.08 -20.34
C PRO A 65 -2.39 20.39 -18.87
N MET A 66 -2.29 19.39 -17.98
CA MET A 66 -2.49 19.57 -16.54
C MET A 66 -1.26 20.17 -15.82
N GLY A 67 -0.11 20.30 -16.48
CA GLY A 67 1.14 20.75 -15.89
C GLY A 67 1.86 19.70 -15.05
N VAL A 68 1.49 18.42 -15.16
CA VAL A 68 2.13 17.31 -14.43
C VAL A 68 3.46 16.98 -15.09
N TYR A 69 4.54 16.91 -14.30
CA TYR A 69 5.85 16.49 -14.78
C TYR A 69 5.96 14.96 -14.81
N LEU A 70 6.47 14.39 -15.90
CA LEU A 70 6.74 12.95 -16.04
C LEU A 70 8.24 12.73 -16.21
N ASP A 71 8.82 11.84 -15.39
CA ASP A 71 10.21 11.42 -15.47
C ASP A 71 10.35 9.91 -15.69
N ALA A 72 10.97 9.52 -16.81
CA ALA A 72 11.44 8.15 -17.00
C ALA A 72 12.83 8.04 -16.37
N SER A 73 12.86 7.67 -15.09
CA SER A 73 14.07 7.73 -14.26
C SER A 73 15.12 6.72 -14.74
N ALA A 74 16.40 7.01 -14.54
CA ALA A 74 17.50 6.12 -14.94
C ALA A 74 17.66 4.88 -14.04
N SER A 75 17.08 4.90 -12.83
CA SER A 75 17.07 3.82 -11.86
C SER A 75 16.00 4.04 -10.80
N GLU A 76 15.72 3.03 -9.98
CA GLU A 76 14.83 3.13 -8.82
C GLU A 76 15.35 4.11 -7.77
N ALA A 77 16.68 4.24 -7.64
CA ALA A 77 17.29 5.24 -6.77
C ALA A 77 17.01 6.67 -7.25
N ALA A 78 17.10 6.91 -8.57
CA ALA A 78 16.76 8.21 -9.15
C ALA A 78 15.26 8.50 -9.01
N ALA A 79 14.40 7.50 -9.23
CA ALA A 79 12.97 7.62 -8.99
C ALA A 79 12.67 7.98 -7.53
N ALA A 80 13.22 7.25 -6.56
CA ALA A 80 13.03 7.56 -5.14
C ALA A 80 13.56 8.95 -4.77
N ALA A 81 14.68 9.40 -5.37
CA ALA A 81 15.23 10.73 -5.15
C ALA A 81 14.32 11.86 -5.72
N LEU A 82 13.56 11.59 -6.78
CA LEU A 82 12.59 12.54 -7.35
C LEU A 82 11.54 12.97 -6.30
N LEU A 83 11.19 12.09 -5.37
CA LEU A 83 10.28 12.40 -4.26
C LEU A 83 10.84 13.47 -3.30
N GLY A 84 12.12 13.80 -3.39
CA GLY A 84 12.75 14.86 -2.59
C GLY A 84 12.10 16.23 -2.75
N ALA A 85 11.39 16.51 -3.86
CA ALA A 85 10.63 17.75 -4.00
C ALA A 85 9.52 17.87 -2.94
N SER A 86 8.86 16.77 -2.57
CA SER A 86 7.86 16.71 -1.51
C SER A 86 8.41 16.97 -0.10
N ILE A 87 9.74 16.93 0.10
CA ILE A 87 10.35 17.26 1.40
C ILE A 87 10.13 18.73 1.75
N ASN A 88 10.36 19.63 0.79
CA ASN A 88 10.39 21.08 1.05
C ASN A 88 9.15 21.81 0.54
N TYR A 89 8.35 21.18 -0.31
CA TYR A 89 7.22 21.80 -0.97
C TYR A 89 5.95 20.96 -0.80
N PRO A 90 4.76 21.59 -0.72
CA PRO A 90 3.48 20.90 -0.66
C PRO A 90 3.09 20.36 -2.05
N MET A 91 3.98 19.58 -2.64
CA MET A 91 3.84 18.96 -3.95
C MET A 91 3.59 17.47 -3.79
N ARG A 92 2.50 16.97 -4.37
CA ARG A 92 2.22 15.54 -4.39
C ARG A 92 3.08 14.87 -5.45
N GLY A 93 3.92 13.92 -5.05
CA GLY A 93 4.82 13.18 -5.92
C GLY A 93 4.51 11.69 -5.91
N ALA A 94 4.55 11.04 -7.08
CA ALA A 94 4.36 9.60 -7.17
C ALA A 94 5.47 8.93 -7.98
N VAL A 95 5.91 7.74 -7.56
CA VAL A 95 6.93 6.97 -8.28
C VAL A 95 6.60 5.47 -8.30
N THR A 96 7.16 4.73 -9.26
CA THR A 96 6.90 3.29 -9.41
C THR A 96 8.14 2.46 -9.74
N TRP A 97 8.18 1.20 -9.27
CA TRP A 97 9.18 0.18 -9.64
C TRP A 97 8.80 -1.25 -9.20
N LYS A 98 9.58 -2.25 -9.64
CA LYS A 98 9.51 -3.65 -9.15
C LYS A 98 10.07 -3.77 -7.74
N SER A 99 9.33 -4.38 -6.82
CA SER A 99 9.87 -4.86 -5.53
C SER A 99 10.10 -6.37 -5.54
N ILE A 100 11.07 -6.90 -4.82
CA ILE A 100 11.95 -6.21 -3.86
C ILE A 100 13.22 -5.61 -4.48
N VAL A 101 13.70 -6.13 -5.61
CA VAL A 101 15.01 -5.76 -6.18
C VAL A 101 15.16 -4.26 -6.43
N GLY A 102 14.11 -3.60 -6.92
CA GLY A 102 14.12 -2.15 -7.13
C GLY A 102 14.09 -1.36 -5.82
N THR A 103 13.41 -1.87 -4.79
CA THR A 103 13.43 -1.28 -3.45
C THR A 103 14.81 -1.40 -2.79
N ASN A 104 15.56 -2.49 -3.07
CA ASN A 104 16.96 -2.60 -2.67
C ASN A 104 17.82 -1.49 -3.31
N VAL A 105 17.61 -1.21 -4.61
CA VAL A 105 18.30 -0.11 -5.31
C VAL A 105 17.87 1.26 -4.77
N ALA A 106 16.59 1.45 -4.47
CA ALA A 106 16.03 2.70 -3.95
C ALA A 106 16.31 2.98 -2.46
N ALA A 107 16.87 2.01 -1.73
CA ALA A 107 16.91 1.99 -0.27
C ALA A 107 17.56 3.22 0.38
N ASP A 108 18.65 3.72 -0.20
CA ASP A 108 19.38 4.88 0.32
C ASP A 108 18.56 6.17 0.16
N ALA A 109 17.99 6.39 -1.02
CA ALA A 109 17.10 7.53 -1.29
C ALA A 109 15.86 7.50 -0.40
N LEU A 110 15.24 6.33 -0.19
CA LEU A 110 14.11 6.17 0.73
C LEU A 110 14.48 6.46 2.18
N SER A 111 15.70 6.09 2.60
CA SER A 111 16.19 6.38 3.95
C SER A 111 16.37 7.88 4.16
N ASN A 112 16.87 8.60 3.15
CA ASN A 112 17.00 10.06 3.18
C ASN A 112 15.63 10.76 3.18
N LEU A 113 14.73 10.33 2.28
CA LEU A 113 13.36 10.86 2.16
C LEU A 113 12.58 10.73 3.47
N SER A 114 12.58 9.54 4.06
CA SER A 114 11.85 9.26 5.30
C SER A 114 12.44 9.93 6.54
N SER A 115 13.77 10.09 6.58
CA SER A 115 14.48 10.80 7.66
C SER A 115 14.06 12.26 7.71
N ALA A 116 14.20 12.98 6.60
CA ALA A 116 13.71 14.34 6.50
C ALA A 116 12.20 14.44 6.75
N GLY A 117 11.43 13.49 6.21
CA GLY A 117 9.96 13.56 6.16
C GLY A 117 9.47 14.47 5.05
N VAL A 118 8.20 14.33 4.70
CA VAL A 118 7.60 15.02 3.55
C VAL A 118 6.48 15.99 3.97
N ILE A 119 6.41 17.17 3.34
CA ILE A 119 5.29 18.11 3.49
C ILE A 119 4.22 17.79 2.44
N GLY A 120 4.63 17.67 1.18
CA GLY A 120 3.75 17.20 0.13
C GLY A 120 3.62 15.68 0.21
N GLY A 121 2.46 15.13 -0.15
CA GLY A 121 2.29 13.68 -0.11
C GLY A 121 3.25 12.97 -1.07
N ALA A 122 3.97 11.98 -0.57
CA ALA A 122 4.91 11.18 -1.37
C ALA A 122 4.41 9.73 -1.44
N LEU A 123 4.11 9.28 -2.66
CA LEU A 123 3.53 7.97 -2.91
C LEU A 123 4.46 7.10 -3.76
N ILE A 124 4.65 5.86 -3.34
CA ILE A 124 5.45 4.87 -4.06
C ILE A 124 4.53 3.71 -4.42
N VAL A 125 4.39 3.38 -5.70
CA VAL A 125 3.66 2.20 -6.16
C VAL A 125 4.68 1.10 -6.46
N VAL A 126 4.64 0.00 -5.73
CA VAL A 126 5.57 -1.11 -5.96
C VAL A 126 4.84 -2.35 -6.47
N GLY A 127 5.46 -3.04 -7.41
CA GLY A 127 5.03 -4.36 -7.84
C GLY A 127 5.60 -5.45 -6.94
N GLU A 128 4.78 -6.01 -6.04
CA GLU A 128 5.18 -7.07 -5.10
C GLU A 128 4.86 -8.46 -5.66
N ASP A 129 5.74 -9.43 -5.43
CA ASP A 129 5.57 -10.81 -5.91
C ASP A 129 6.13 -11.83 -4.92
N TYR A 130 5.23 -12.62 -4.33
CA TYR A 130 5.54 -13.69 -3.38
C TYR A 130 5.56 -15.08 -4.03
N GLY A 131 5.19 -15.20 -5.31
CA GLY A 131 4.98 -16.46 -6.03
C GLY A 131 6.01 -16.75 -7.11
N ALA A 132 7.07 -15.94 -7.21
CA ALA A 132 8.05 -16.00 -8.29
C ALA A 132 7.44 -15.90 -9.71
N GLY A 133 6.30 -15.21 -9.85
CA GLY A 133 5.67 -15.00 -11.16
C GLY A 133 6.39 -13.94 -12.02
N ALA A 134 7.19 -13.08 -11.38
CA ALA A 134 7.95 -12.00 -12.02
C ALA A 134 9.24 -11.59 -11.28
N SER A 135 9.44 -12.00 -10.01
CA SER A 135 10.61 -11.64 -9.19
C SER A 135 11.70 -12.71 -9.17
N VAL A 136 12.96 -12.25 -9.14
CA VAL A 136 14.16 -13.09 -9.02
C VAL A 136 14.50 -13.40 -7.55
N ILE A 137 14.22 -12.47 -6.63
CA ILE A 137 14.52 -12.59 -5.20
C ILE A 137 13.20 -12.58 -4.41
N GLN A 138 13.01 -13.58 -3.55
CA GLN A 138 11.81 -13.78 -2.73
C GLN A 138 11.97 -13.15 -1.34
N GLU A 139 11.99 -11.83 -1.32
CA GLU A 139 11.91 -10.99 -0.12
C GLU A 139 10.71 -10.04 -0.25
N ARG A 140 10.46 -9.19 0.76
CA ARG A 140 9.27 -8.33 0.79
C ARG A 140 9.56 -6.91 1.24
N THR A 141 8.83 -5.96 0.67
CA THR A 141 8.98 -4.52 0.91
C THR A 141 8.75 -4.13 2.38
N HIS A 142 8.04 -4.98 3.13
CA HIS A 142 7.73 -4.76 4.54
C HIS A 142 8.96 -4.47 5.40
N ALA A 143 10.09 -5.16 5.15
CA ALA A 143 11.33 -4.90 5.90
C ALA A 143 11.84 -3.44 5.72
N PHE A 144 11.65 -2.86 4.53
CA PHE A 144 12.01 -1.47 4.25
C PHE A 144 11.05 -0.47 4.88
N ALA A 145 9.77 -0.83 4.97
CA ALA A 145 8.76 -0.03 5.66
C ALA A 145 9.08 0.10 7.16
N LEU A 146 9.49 -1.00 7.81
CA LEU A 146 9.97 -0.99 9.19
C LEU A 146 11.28 -0.22 9.32
N LYS A 147 12.29 -0.58 8.52
CA LYS A 147 13.63 0.05 8.55
C LYS A 147 13.55 1.57 8.38
N SER A 148 12.69 2.06 7.49
CA SER A 148 12.66 3.46 7.07
C SER A 148 11.39 4.19 7.51
N SER A 149 10.57 3.59 8.39
CA SER A 149 9.32 4.18 8.87
C SER A 149 8.37 4.65 7.76
N LEU A 150 8.11 3.79 6.75
CA LEU A 150 7.22 4.11 5.62
C LEU A 150 5.80 3.60 5.88
N CYS A 151 4.75 4.29 5.47
CA CYS A 151 3.40 3.73 5.52
C CYS A 151 3.21 2.72 4.39
N LEU A 152 3.00 1.44 4.67
CA LEU A 152 2.86 0.38 3.67
C LEU A 152 1.42 -0.13 3.59
N PHE A 153 0.84 0.01 2.41
CA PHE A 153 -0.45 -0.53 2.03
C PHE A 153 -0.29 -1.87 1.31
N ASP A 154 -1.13 -2.84 1.64
CA ASP A 154 -1.39 -4.04 0.86
C ASP A 154 -2.91 -4.15 0.64
N PRO A 155 -3.45 -3.41 -0.34
CA PRO A 155 -4.88 -3.15 -0.41
C PRO A 155 -5.67 -4.36 -0.89
N ARG A 156 -6.89 -4.49 -0.35
CA ARG A 156 -7.93 -5.38 -0.86
C ARG A 156 -8.17 -5.09 -2.35
N PRO A 157 -8.13 -6.10 -3.22
CA PRO A 157 -8.13 -5.87 -4.66
C PRO A 157 -9.52 -5.47 -5.17
N SER A 158 -9.65 -4.20 -5.57
CA SER A 158 -10.70 -3.69 -6.45
C SER A 158 -10.26 -2.35 -7.02
N LEU A 159 -10.73 -1.98 -8.21
CA LEU A 159 -10.30 -0.70 -8.81
C LEU A 159 -10.76 0.51 -7.99
N GLN A 160 -11.94 0.42 -7.37
CA GLN A 160 -12.45 1.47 -6.49
C GLN A 160 -11.59 1.61 -5.22
N ASN A 161 -11.17 0.49 -4.63
CA ASN A 161 -10.31 0.52 -3.45
C ASN A 161 -8.90 1.00 -3.80
N PHE A 162 -8.34 0.63 -4.96
CA PHE A 162 -7.06 1.17 -5.44
C PHE A 162 -7.11 2.69 -5.58
N ALA A 163 -8.19 3.23 -6.15
CA ALA A 163 -8.35 4.67 -6.25
C ALA A 163 -8.45 5.35 -4.87
N ARG A 164 -9.24 4.78 -3.95
CA ARG A 164 -9.31 5.25 -2.55
C ARG A 164 -7.95 5.23 -1.89
N VAL A 165 -7.18 4.14 -2.03
CA VAL A 165 -5.88 3.97 -1.38
C VAL A 165 -4.82 4.93 -1.93
N VAL A 166 -4.90 5.32 -3.20
CA VAL A 166 -4.05 6.41 -3.73
C VAL A 166 -4.40 7.75 -3.08
N GLU A 167 -5.68 8.10 -3.03
CA GLU A 167 -6.15 9.35 -2.41
C GLU A 167 -5.77 9.41 -0.91
N GLU A 168 -6.09 8.34 -0.17
CA GLU A 168 -5.76 8.19 1.25
C GLU A 168 -4.26 8.02 1.48
N GLY A 169 -3.50 7.49 0.53
CA GLY A 169 -2.05 7.37 0.60
C GLY A 169 -1.37 8.74 0.59
N PHE A 170 -1.83 9.65 -0.26
CA PHE A 170 -1.39 11.05 -0.20
C PHE A 170 -1.82 11.72 1.10
N GLY A 171 -3.08 11.57 1.52
CA GLY A 171 -3.59 12.16 2.76
C GLY A 171 -2.84 11.67 4.01
N LEU A 172 -2.60 10.36 4.11
CA LEU A 172 -1.81 9.74 5.17
C LEU A 172 -0.38 10.26 5.16
N SER A 173 0.23 10.39 3.99
CA SER A 173 1.60 10.89 3.85
C SER A 173 1.72 12.35 4.31
N GLU A 174 0.76 13.19 3.95
CA GLU A 174 0.71 14.60 4.35
C GLU A 174 0.43 14.77 5.85
N ALA A 175 -0.51 13.99 6.40
CA ALA A 175 -0.89 14.05 7.81
C ALA A 175 0.19 13.53 8.76
N SER A 176 1.01 12.58 8.31
CA SER A 176 2.05 11.95 9.13
C SER A 176 3.47 12.42 8.81
N ASN A 177 3.67 13.11 7.68
CA ASN A 177 4.98 13.41 7.10
C ASN A 177 5.84 12.17 6.78
N LEU A 178 5.23 10.98 6.66
CA LEU A 178 5.89 9.75 6.22
C LEU A 178 5.56 9.46 4.75
N PRO A 179 6.50 8.96 3.94
CA PRO A 179 6.15 8.48 2.60
C PRO A 179 5.23 7.25 2.67
N ALA A 180 4.31 7.14 1.73
CA ALA A 180 3.38 6.02 1.61
C ALA A 180 3.77 5.09 0.44
N VAL A 181 3.69 3.79 0.65
CA VAL A 181 3.99 2.74 -0.31
C VAL A 181 2.73 1.92 -0.55
N ILE A 182 2.32 1.75 -1.80
CA ILE A 182 1.24 0.87 -2.22
C ILE A 182 1.86 -0.37 -2.85
N SER A 183 1.73 -1.50 -2.16
CA SER A 183 2.11 -2.81 -2.67
C SER A 183 1.00 -3.37 -3.57
N LEU A 184 1.28 -3.49 -4.87
CA LEU A 184 0.41 -4.15 -5.83
C LEU A 184 0.94 -5.56 -6.13
N ARG A 185 0.19 -6.57 -5.69
CA ARG A 185 0.46 -7.98 -6.01
C ARG A 185 0.21 -8.25 -7.49
N ILE A 186 0.86 -9.27 -8.06
CA ILE A 186 0.75 -9.60 -9.51
C ILE A 186 -0.70 -9.69 -9.98
N ARG A 187 -1.53 -10.53 -9.33
CA ARG A 187 -2.93 -10.74 -9.75
C ARG A 187 -3.76 -9.47 -9.61
N ALA A 188 -3.48 -8.67 -8.58
CA ALA A 188 -4.14 -7.39 -8.33
C ALA A 188 -3.78 -6.34 -9.40
N ALA A 189 -2.53 -6.29 -9.87
CA ALA A 189 -2.10 -5.37 -10.92
C ALA A 189 -2.82 -5.64 -12.26
N HIS A 190 -3.05 -6.92 -12.60
CA HIS A 190 -3.67 -7.36 -13.85
C HIS A 190 -5.18 -7.64 -13.75
N MET A 191 -5.78 -7.50 -12.57
CA MET A 191 -7.22 -7.69 -12.42
C MET A 191 -7.98 -6.66 -13.26
N ARG A 192 -9.11 -7.06 -13.84
CA ARG A 192 -10.01 -6.14 -14.55
C ARG A 192 -11.23 -5.83 -13.71
N GLY A 193 -11.67 -4.58 -13.75
CA GLY A 193 -12.84 -4.13 -13.02
C GLY A 193 -13.36 -2.79 -13.52
N ALA A 194 -14.12 -2.11 -12.67
CA ALA A 194 -14.67 -0.79 -12.94
C ALA A 194 -14.37 0.17 -11.78
N LEU A 195 -14.10 1.42 -12.12
CA LEU A 195 -13.90 2.55 -11.21
C LEU A 195 -14.93 3.62 -11.54
N ILE A 196 -15.67 4.10 -10.54
CA ILE A 196 -16.48 5.32 -10.69
C ILE A 196 -15.53 6.49 -10.48
N CYS A 197 -15.29 7.23 -11.55
CA CYS A 197 -14.31 8.31 -11.58
C CYS A 197 -14.78 9.53 -10.80
N LYS A 198 -13.79 10.28 -10.31
CA LYS A 198 -13.90 11.68 -9.90
C LYS A 198 -13.23 12.58 -10.94
N ASP A 199 -13.49 13.88 -10.86
CA ASP A 199 -12.79 14.85 -11.69
C ASP A 199 -11.28 14.84 -11.41
N ASN A 200 -10.49 15.02 -12.47
CA ASN A 200 -9.05 15.23 -12.32
C ASN A 200 -8.81 16.58 -11.62
N VAL A 201 -7.85 16.62 -10.71
CA VAL A 201 -7.48 17.82 -9.98
C VAL A 201 -6.18 18.35 -10.57
N ARG A 202 -6.17 19.61 -11.02
CA ARG A 202 -4.91 20.24 -11.44
C ARG A 202 -4.02 20.48 -10.22
N PRO A 203 -2.74 20.08 -10.23
CA PRO A 203 -1.83 20.34 -9.13
C PRO A 203 -1.64 21.86 -8.90
N ALA A 204 -1.62 22.28 -7.63
CA ALA A 204 -1.45 23.69 -7.26
C ALA A 204 -0.04 24.22 -7.58
N ILE A 205 0.96 23.35 -7.54
CA ILE A 205 2.33 23.62 -7.98
C ILE A 205 2.63 22.67 -9.12
N SER A 206 3.00 23.20 -10.28
CA SER A 206 3.05 22.43 -11.52
C SER A 206 4.07 23.03 -12.50
N MET A 207 4.24 22.40 -13.66
CA MET A 207 5.04 22.96 -14.74
C MET A 207 4.46 24.26 -15.31
N HIS A 208 3.15 24.47 -15.12
CA HIS A 208 2.41 25.67 -15.51
C HIS A 208 2.35 26.72 -14.39
N ASP A 209 2.30 26.30 -13.14
CA ASP A 209 2.28 27.16 -11.94
C ASP A 209 3.50 26.85 -11.08
N ARG A 210 4.64 27.39 -11.51
CA ARG A 210 5.95 27.06 -10.92
C ARG A 210 6.14 27.73 -9.57
N LEU A 211 6.98 27.12 -8.74
CA LEU A 211 7.46 27.71 -7.49
C LEU A 211 8.11 29.08 -7.77
N THR A 212 7.63 30.10 -7.07
CA THR A 212 8.16 31.48 -7.18
C THR A 212 9.15 31.81 -6.07
N ARG A 213 9.19 31.00 -5.01
CA ARG A 213 10.10 31.14 -3.87
C ARG A 213 10.75 29.80 -3.57
N HIS A 214 12.07 29.83 -3.36
CA HIS A 214 12.80 28.68 -2.86
C HIS A 214 12.63 28.57 -1.34
N SER A 215 12.54 27.34 -0.84
CA SER A 215 12.59 27.04 0.58
C SER A 215 13.86 26.27 0.88
N PHE A 216 14.58 26.70 1.92
CA PHE A 216 15.73 25.98 2.45
C PHE A 216 15.57 25.85 3.96
N ASP A 217 15.57 24.62 4.44
CA ASP A 217 15.52 24.29 5.86
C ASP A 217 16.55 23.20 6.15
N TYR A 218 17.60 23.56 6.89
CA TYR A 218 18.66 22.61 7.24
C TYR A 218 18.15 21.45 8.11
N ALA A 219 17.06 21.65 8.86
CA ALA A 219 16.44 20.59 9.66
C ALA A 219 15.86 19.47 8.79
N ARG A 220 15.66 19.71 7.48
CA ARG A 220 15.18 18.74 6.49
C ARG A 220 16.31 18.04 5.71
N ILE A 221 17.56 18.33 6.06
CA ILE A 221 18.71 17.61 5.50
C ILE A 221 19.06 16.48 6.47
N SER A 222 19.23 15.27 5.96
CA SER A 222 19.66 14.09 6.73
C SER A 222 21.16 14.17 7.05
N HIS A 223 21.55 15.18 7.80
CA HIS A 223 22.94 15.44 8.21
C HIS A 223 22.98 15.91 9.67
N PRO A 224 23.98 15.50 10.48
CA PRO A 224 24.13 15.98 11.85
C PRO A 224 24.21 17.52 11.93
N PRO A 225 23.55 18.16 12.90
CA PRO A 225 22.84 17.57 14.03
C PRO A 225 21.35 17.22 13.78
N SER A 226 20.80 17.50 12.59
CA SER A 226 19.36 17.35 12.28
C SER A 226 18.86 15.90 12.43
N THR A 227 19.74 14.92 12.20
CA THR A 227 19.38 13.49 12.18
C THR A 227 18.80 12.98 13.49
N TYR A 228 19.29 13.45 14.65
CA TYR A 228 18.73 13.04 15.95
C TYR A 228 17.31 13.58 16.16
N ALA A 229 17.09 14.86 15.82
CA ALA A 229 15.75 15.45 15.91
C ALA A 229 14.77 14.79 14.93
N GLN A 230 15.23 14.40 13.74
CA GLN A 230 14.44 13.65 12.77
C GLN A 230 14.03 12.27 13.29
N GLU A 231 14.93 11.57 13.98
CA GLU A 231 14.63 10.28 14.63
C GLU A 231 13.55 10.43 15.71
N VAL A 232 13.70 11.41 16.60
CA VAL A 232 12.67 11.74 17.60
C VAL A 232 11.33 12.02 16.93
N GLN A 233 11.30 12.87 15.89
CA GLN A 233 10.09 13.19 15.14
C GLN A 233 9.44 11.94 14.54
N LYS A 234 10.22 11.01 13.97
CA LYS A 234 9.68 9.77 13.38
C LYS A 234 8.84 8.99 14.38
N PHE A 235 9.37 8.73 15.58
CA PHE A 235 8.75 7.81 16.53
C PHE A 235 7.78 8.48 17.50
N GLU A 236 8.03 9.73 17.90
CA GLU A 236 7.17 10.42 18.87
C GLU A 236 6.03 11.20 18.20
N THR A 237 6.18 11.59 16.93
CA THR A 237 5.19 12.44 16.23
C THR A 237 4.59 11.78 15.00
N ARG A 238 5.42 11.39 14.03
CA ARG A 238 4.99 10.98 12.69
C ARG A 238 4.31 9.60 12.68
N LEU A 239 4.90 8.59 13.29
CA LEU A 239 4.32 7.25 13.36
C LEU A 239 2.99 7.23 14.16
N PRO A 240 2.88 7.92 15.32
CA PRO A 240 1.58 8.08 15.99
C PRO A 240 0.56 8.85 15.15
N ALA A 241 0.97 9.87 14.39
CA ALA A 241 0.07 10.59 13.49
C ALA A 241 -0.46 9.69 12.37
N ALA A 242 0.40 8.83 11.79
CA ALA A 242 -0.01 7.83 10.82
C ALA A 242 -1.07 6.87 11.40
N ARG A 243 -0.84 6.31 12.59
CA ARG A 243 -1.81 5.43 13.28
C ARG A 243 -3.16 6.11 13.50
N ARG A 244 -3.16 7.37 13.97
CA ARG A 244 -4.40 8.15 14.15
C ARG A 244 -5.14 8.37 12.84
N TYR A 245 -4.43 8.69 11.76
CA TYR A 245 -5.04 8.87 10.44
C TYR A 245 -5.66 7.56 9.95
N ILE A 246 -4.93 6.43 10.04
CA ILE A 246 -5.39 5.10 9.64
C ILE A 246 -6.71 4.74 10.35
N ALA A 247 -6.79 4.97 11.67
CA ALA A 247 -7.99 4.72 12.46
C ALA A 247 -9.15 5.66 12.08
N ALA A 248 -8.89 6.98 12.02
CA ALA A 248 -9.92 7.99 11.75
C ALA A 248 -10.55 7.87 10.35
N HIS A 249 -9.77 7.40 9.37
CA HIS A 249 -10.22 7.20 7.99
C HIS A 249 -10.70 5.76 7.70
N ALA A 250 -10.73 4.90 8.72
CA ALA A 250 -11.11 3.49 8.62
C ALA A 250 -10.43 2.79 7.43
N LEU A 251 -9.10 2.92 7.32
CA LEU A 251 -8.36 2.38 6.17
C LEU A 251 -8.35 0.85 6.19
N ASN A 252 -8.29 0.25 7.38
CA ASN A 252 -8.48 -1.19 7.59
C ASN A 252 -9.97 -1.51 7.78
N GLU A 253 -10.40 -2.68 7.32
CA GLU A 253 -11.82 -3.06 7.27
C GLU A 253 -12.12 -4.20 8.25
N VAL A 254 -13.29 -4.18 8.88
CA VAL A 254 -13.81 -5.32 9.65
C VAL A 254 -14.97 -5.92 8.88
N ILE A 255 -14.85 -7.20 8.53
CA ILE A 255 -15.98 -8.00 8.05
C ILE A 255 -16.56 -8.69 9.29
N PRO A 256 -17.77 -8.31 9.72
CA PRO A 256 -18.37 -8.87 10.93
C PRO A 256 -18.67 -10.36 10.73
N GLY A 257 -18.69 -11.11 11.83
CA GLY A 257 -19.07 -12.50 11.88
C GLY A 257 -19.76 -12.86 13.19
N GLU A 258 -20.49 -13.97 13.20
CA GLU A 258 -21.25 -14.47 14.35
C GLU A 258 -20.35 -15.12 15.40
N ASP A 259 -19.20 -15.66 14.98
CA ASP A 259 -18.27 -16.35 15.87
C ASP A 259 -17.57 -15.36 16.81
N LYS A 260 -17.79 -15.54 18.12
CA LYS A 260 -17.21 -14.69 19.16
C LYS A 260 -15.84 -15.18 19.61
N GLU A 261 -15.52 -16.47 19.47
CA GLU A 261 -14.28 -17.06 19.96
C GLU A 261 -13.17 -17.12 18.90
N LEU A 262 -13.53 -17.19 17.62
CA LEU A 262 -12.59 -17.26 16.50
C LEU A 262 -12.52 -15.93 15.76
N GLY A 263 -11.36 -15.62 15.19
CA GLY A 263 -11.15 -14.46 14.32
C GLY A 263 -10.00 -14.68 13.36
N ILE A 264 -10.00 -13.94 12.24
CA ILE A 264 -8.93 -14.00 11.24
C ILE A 264 -8.42 -12.59 10.98
N ILE A 265 -7.10 -12.40 11.05
CA ILE A 265 -6.43 -11.17 10.65
C ILE A 265 -5.64 -11.48 9.38
N LEU A 266 -5.81 -10.68 8.34
CA LEU A 266 -5.20 -10.93 7.03
C LEU A 266 -4.74 -9.64 6.38
N GLN A 267 -3.69 -9.75 5.56
CA GLN A 267 -3.33 -8.66 4.65
C GLN A 267 -4.43 -8.47 3.60
N GLY A 268 -4.71 -7.22 3.21
CA GLY A 268 -5.81 -6.88 2.32
C GLY A 268 -5.77 -7.63 0.99
N GLY A 269 -4.59 -7.79 0.40
CA GLY A 269 -4.39 -8.51 -0.86
C GLY A 269 -4.86 -9.97 -0.84
N LEU A 270 -4.94 -10.61 0.34
CA LEU A 270 -5.36 -12.00 0.50
C LEU A 270 -6.88 -12.17 0.60
N THR A 271 -7.64 -11.08 0.75
CA THR A 271 -9.08 -11.13 1.04
C THR A 271 -9.89 -12.03 0.09
N PRO A 272 -9.73 -11.97 -1.25
CA PRO A 272 -10.50 -12.83 -2.15
C PRO A 272 -10.22 -14.31 -1.94
N THR A 273 -8.96 -14.68 -1.75
CA THR A 273 -8.56 -16.07 -1.52
C THR A 273 -9.11 -16.60 -0.20
N VAL A 274 -9.08 -15.78 0.85
CA VAL A 274 -9.60 -16.14 2.18
C VAL A 274 -11.12 -16.30 2.15
N LEU A 275 -11.85 -15.33 1.59
CA LEU A 275 -13.31 -15.42 1.47
C LEU A 275 -13.72 -16.64 0.63
N ARG A 276 -13.02 -16.92 -0.47
CA ARG A 276 -13.29 -18.11 -1.28
C ARG A 276 -13.01 -19.41 -0.50
N GLY A 277 -11.93 -19.46 0.28
CA GLY A 277 -11.63 -20.61 1.14
C GLY A 277 -12.71 -20.82 2.21
N LEU A 278 -13.17 -19.75 2.85
CA LEU A 278 -14.26 -19.79 3.82
C LEU A 278 -15.59 -20.22 3.19
N GLU A 279 -15.90 -19.75 1.98
CA GLU A 279 -17.10 -20.13 1.23
C GLU A 279 -17.12 -21.64 0.95
N LEU A 280 -15.99 -22.21 0.49
CA LEU A 280 -15.84 -23.65 0.26
C LEU A 280 -16.00 -24.49 1.54
N LEU A 281 -15.76 -23.89 2.70
CA LEU A 281 -15.95 -24.50 4.02
C LEU A 281 -17.33 -24.20 4.64
N GLY A 282 -18.22 -23.51 3.91
CA GLY A 282 -19.55 -23.12 4.40
C GLY A 282 -19.53 -22.04 5.50
N GLN A 283 -18.45 -21.24 5.56
CA GLN A 283 -18.23 -20.16 6.53
C GLN A 283 -18.28 -18.76 5.93
N ALA A 284 -18.55 -18.64 4.63
CA ALA A 284 -18.81 -17.38 3.96
C ALA A 284 -19.87 -17.53 2.87
N ASP A 285 -20.51 -16.42 2.50
CA ASP A 285 -21.43 -16.36 1.37
C ASP A 285 -20.77 -15.76 0.13
N VAL A 286 -21.48 -15.87 -1.01
CA VAL A 286 -21.03 -15.34 -2.31
C VAL A 286 -20.98 -13.81 -2.38
N PHE A 287 -21.53 -13.12 -1.39
CA PHE A 287 -21.55 -11.65 -1.29
C PHE A 287 -20.42 -11.11 -0.40
N GLY A 288 -19.59 -11.99 0.18
CA GLY A 288 -18.45 -11.63 1.01
C GLY A 288 -18.77 -11.52 2.50
N GLY A 289 -19.97 -11.93 2.93
CA GLY A 289 -20.26 -12.12 4.35
C GLY A 289 -19.50 -13.33 4.89
N SER A 290 -19.02 -13.26 6.13
CA SER A 290 -18.34 -14.37 6.80
C SER A 290 -18.93 -14.66 8.17
N ARG A 291 -19.01 -15.94 8.53
CA ARG A 291 -19.41 -16.37 9.88
C ARG A 291 -18.30 -16.13 10.91
N VAL A 292 -17.04 -16.19 10.47
CA VAL A 292 -15.87 -15.85 11.31
C VAL A 292 -15.50 -14.40 11.03
N PRO A 293 -15.39 -13.54 12.06
CA PRO A 293 -15.04 -12.14 11.84
C PRO A 293 -13.62 -12.01 11.27
N LEU A 294 -13.46 -11.08 10.34
CA LEU A 294 -12.20 -10.82 9.64
C LEU A 294 -11.75 -9.38 9.87
N LEU A 295 -10.48 -9.18 10.24
CA LEU A 295 -9.82 -7.88 10.21
C LEU A 295 -8.90 -7.80 9.00
N VAL A 296 -9.34 -7.08 7.97
CA VAL A 296 -8.65 -6.89 6.71
C VAL A 296 -7.70 -5.68 6.82
N LEU A 297 -6.41 -5.95 6.86
CA LEU A 297 -5.36 -4.93 6.95
C LEU A 297 -4.98 -4.43 5.56
N ASN A 298 -5.61 -3.34 5.11
CA ASN A 298 -5.19 -2.62 3.91
C ASN A 298 -3.90 -1.83 4.15
N VAL A 299 -3.65 -1.40 5.39
CA VAL A 299 -2.39 -0.80 5.85
C VAL A 299 -1.71 -1.80 6.77
N ILE A 300 -0.57 -2.33 6.32
CA ILE A 300 0.19 -3.36 7.03
C ILE A 300 1.40 -2.79 7.78
N HIS A 301 1.75 -1.52 7.56
CA HIS A 301 2.67 -0.78 8.41
C HIS A 301 2.37 0.75 8.37
N PRO A 302 2.39 1.47 9.49
CA PRO A 302 2.37 0.92 10.84
C PRO A 302 1.04 0.21 11.12
N LEU A 303 1.07 -0.83 11.94
CA LEU A 303 -0.16 -1.39 12.52
C LEU A 303 -0.75 -0.41 13.54
N VAL A 304 -2.06 -0.50 13.77
CA VAL A 304 -2.79 0.30 14.77
C VAL A 304 -3.08 -0.59 15.98
N PRO A 305 -2.32 -0.44 17.10
CA PRO A 305 -2.43 -1.34 18.24
C PRO A 305 -3.84 -1.43 18.81
N GLU A 306 -4.55 -0.31 18.92
CA GLU A 306 -5.92 -0.25 19.47
C GLU A 306 -6.87 -1.10 18.63
N GLN A 307 -6.83 -0.97 17.30
CA GLN A 307 -7.63 -1.77 16.38
C GLN A 307 -7.34 -3.27 16.51
N LEU A 308 -6.07 -3.65 16.69
CA LEU A 308 -5.70 -5.05 16.85
C LEU A 308 -6.20 -5.59 18.20
N LEU A 309 -5.99 -4.85 19.28
CA LEU A 309 -6.42 -5.24 20.62
C LEU A 309 -7.94 -5.37 20.71
N ASP A 310 -8.69 -4.43 20.15
CA ASP A 310 -10.16 -4.47 20.08
C ASP A 310 -10.63 -5.72 19.33
N PHE A 311 -9.93 -6.12 18.26
CA PHE A 311 -10.28 -7.33 17.51
C PHE A 311 -9.92 -8.63 18.25
N LEU A 312 -8.86 -8.62 19.06
CA LEU A 312 -8.44 -9.77 19.87
C LEU A 312 -9.33 -9.97 21.10
N GLU A 313 -10.04 -8.94 21.57
CA GLU A 313 -10.83 -9.00 22.79
C GLU A 313 -11.93 -10.09 22.70
N GLY A 314 -12.01 -10.92 23.74
CA GLY A 314 -12.97 -12.03 23.83
C GLY A 314 -12.66 -13.23 22.92
N LYS A 315 -11.62 -13.16 22.08
CA LYS A 315 -11.23 -14.27 21.19
C LYS A 315 -10.44 -15.32 21.95
N ARG A 316 -10.76 -16.58 21.69
CA ARG A 316 -9.99 -17.75 22.14
C ARG A 316 -8.84 -18.06 21.19
N ARG A 317 -9.08 -17.96 19.88
CA ARG A 317 -8.08 -18.23 18.84
C ARG A 317 -8.19 -17.23 17.69
N VAL A 318 -7.05 -16.76 17.21
CA VAL A 318 -6.96 -15.89 16.03
C VAL A 318 -5.94 -16.44 15.04
N LEU A 319 -6.34 -16.55 13.78
CA LEU A 319 -5.45 -16.93 12.67
C LEU A 319 -4.93 -15.68 11.97
N VAL A 320 -3.61 -15.58 11.83
CA VAL A 320 -2.93 -14.53 11.06
C VAL A 320 -2.52 -15.09 9.70
N LEU A 321 -3.11 -14.55 8.64
CA LEU A 321 -2.74 -14.84 7.26
C LEU A 321 -1.83 -13.73 6.74
N GLU A 322 -0.53 -13.96 6.91
CA GLU A 322 0.54 -13.09 6.46
C GLU A 322 1.41 -13.82 5.42
N GLU A 323 1.45 -13.29 4.20
CA GLU A 323 2.25 -13.83 3.09
C GLU A 323 3.69 -13.30 3.12
N GLY A 324 4.64 -14.18 2.81
CA GLY A 324 6.08 -13.89 2.86
C GLY A 324 6.70 -14.00 4.26
N MET A 325 8.02 -13.87 4.31
CA MET A 325 8.81 -13.81 5.54
C MET A 325 9.71 -12.56 5.52
N PRO A 326 10.09 -12.01 6.68
CA PRO A 326 9.61 -12.36 8.02
C PRO A 326 8.11 -12.05 8.26
N ASN A 327 7.53 -12.65 9.29
CA ASN A 327 6.12 -12.50 9.70
C ASN A 327 5.93 -11.36 10.71
N PHE A 328 6.11 -10.12 10.25
CA PHE A 328 6.08 -8.93 11.08
C PHE A 328 4.72 -8.68 11.76
N ILE A 329 3.62 -8.98 11.06
CA ILE A 329 2.26 -8.75 11.58
C ILE A 329 1.98 -9.73 12.72
N GLU A 330 2.27 -11.01 12.50
CA GLU A 330 2.08 -12.04 13.53
C GLU A 330 2.94 -11.78 14.77
N GLN A 331 4.20 -11.37 14.58
CA GLN A 331 5.11 -11.05 15.68
C GLN A 331 4.64 -9.84 16.50
N GLU A 332 4.24 -8.74 15.85
CA GLU A 332 3.73 -7.55 16.54
C GLU A 332 2.43 -7.87 17.28
N LEU A 333 1.53 -8.67 16.68
CA LEU A 333 0.29 -9.08 17.32
C LEU A 333 0.53 -9.95 18.56
N LYS A 334 1.46 -10.92 18.48
CA LYS A 334 1.86 -11.77 19.62
C LYS A 334 2.46 -10.90 20.75
N ALA A 335 3.28 -9.90 20.42
CA ALA A 335 3.84 -8.97 21.40
C ALA A 335 2.75 -8.12 22.08
N LEU A 336 1.85 -7.51 21.29
CA LEU A 336 0.73 -6.71 21.83
C LEU A 336 -0.20 -7.51 22.74
N ALA A 337 -0.52 -8.75 22.35
CA ALA A 337 -1.34 -9.64 23.15
C ALA A 337 -0.65 -9.99 24.49
N TYR A 338 0.66 -10.25 24.46
CA TYR A 338 1.46 -10.50 25.65
C TYR A 338 1.49 -9.29 26.59
N ASP A 339 1.80 -8.10 26.07
CA ASP A 339 1.88 -6.85 26.85
C ASP A 339 0.53 -6.48 27.49
N ARG A 340 -0.59 -6.87 26.86
CA ARG A 340 -1.95 -6.70 27.39
C ARG A 340 -2.47 -7.90 28.18
N SER A 341 -1.66 -8.94 28.37
CA SER A 341 -2.03 -10.16 29.10
C SER A 341 -3.31 -10.81 28.55
N LEU A 342 -3.52 -10.76 27.23
CA LEU A 342 -4.65 -11.42 26.58
C LEU A 342 -4.39 -12.93 26.50
N SER A 343 -5.42 -13.73 26.81
CA SER A 343 -5.34 -15.20 26.78
C SER A 343 -5.57 -15.82 25.40
N VAL A 344 -5.59 -15.01 24.34
CA VAL A 344 -5.87 -15.45 22.97
C VAL A 344 -4.70 -16.24 22.40
N ARG A 345 -4.99 -17.41 21.80
CA ARG A 345 -4.00 -18.18 21.04
C ARG A 345 -3.90 -17.62 19.63
N ILE A 346 -2.75 -17.02 19.30
CA ILE A 346 -2.46 -16.49 17.97
C ILE A 346 -1.71 -17.55 17.16
N GLU A 347 -2.29 -17.95 16.03
CA GLU A 347 -1.76 -18.93 15.08
C GLU A 347 -1.41 -18.22 13.77
N GLY A 348 -0.35 -18.64 13.10
CA GLY A 348 0.10 -18.02 11.85
C GLY A 348 1.08 -18.93 11.12
N LYS A 349 2.34 -18.52 10.97
CA LYS A 349 3.38 -19.30 10.28
C LYS A 349 3.64 -20.70 10.87
N ASP A 350 3.24 -20.92 12.12
CA ASP A 350 3.33 -22.21 12.80
C ASP A 350 2.34 -23.24 12.21
N THR A 351 1.24 -22.76 11.62
CA THR A 351 0.11 -23.57 11.09
C THR A 351 -0.16 -23.34 9.61
N VAL A 352 0.36 -22.25 9.05
CA VAL A 352 0.25 -21.81 7.65
C VAL A 352 1.63 -21.92 6.99
N ALA A 353 1.67 -22.10 5.67
CA ALA A 353 2.94 -22.18 4.93
C ALA A 353 3.86 -20.96 5.21
N ALA A 354 5.14 -21.24 5.50
CA ALA A 354 6.13 -20.20 5.75
C ALA A 354 6.53 -19.44 4.47
N HIS A 355 6.46 -20.09 3.32
CA HIS A 355 6.97 -19.60 2.04
C HIS A 355 5.97 -19.81 0.90
N GLY A 356 6.24 -19.14 -0.23
CA GLY A 356 5.43 -19.21 -1.44
C GLY A 356 4.20 -18.28 -1.42
N GLU A 357 3.58 -18.13 -2.59
CA GLU A 357 2.29 -17.47 -2.74
C GLU A 357 1.22 -18.32 -2.03
N PHE A 358 0.35 -17.66 -1.27
CA PHE A 358 -0.83 -18.24 -0.63
C PHE A 358 -1.90 -18.49 -1.69
N VAL A 359 -1.64 -19.50 -2.51
CA VAL A 359 -2.59 -20.05 -3.49
C VAL A 359 -3.82 -20.63 -2.78
N PRO A 360 -4.98 -20.72 -3.46
CA PRO A 360 -6.25 -21.14 -2.84
C PRO A 360 -6.17 -22.44 -2.04
N GLU A 361 -5.41 -23.43 -2.50
CA GLU A 361 -5.25 -24.73 -1.86
C GLU A 361 -4.57 -24.62 -0.49
N LEU A 362 -3.51 -23.79 -0.39
CA LEU A 362 -2.78 -23.57 0.86
C LEU A 362 -3.66 -22.82 1.87
N VAL A 363 -4.36 -21.79 1.42
CA VAL A 363 -5.26 -21.01 2.28
C VAL A 363 -6.43 -21.88 2.76
N LEU A 364 -7.05 -22.67 1.87
CA LEU A 364 -8.13 -23.58 2.23
C LEU A 364 -7.70 -24.59 3.30
N ALA A 365 -6.52 -25.21 3.13
CA ALA A 365 -5.99 -26.16 4.10
C ALA A 365 -5.72 -25.53 5.47
N ALA A 366 -5.16 -24.31 5.50
CA ALA A 366 -4.96 -23.55 6.72
C ALA A 366 -6.28 -23.20 7.42
N LEU A 367 -7.26 -22.71 6.67
CA LEU A 367 -8.59 -22.38 7.19
C LEU A 367 -9.30 -23.62 7.74
N ALA A 368 -9.28 -24.75 7.02
CA ALA A 368 -9.90 -25.99 7.46
C ALA A 368 -9.31 -26.48 8.79
N ARG A 369 -7.99 -26.41 8.95
CA ARG A 369 -7.31 -26.75 10.20
C ARG A 369 -7.68 -25.80 11.34
N PHE A 370 -7.70 -24.50 11.06
CA PHE A 370 -8.06 -23.49 12.04
C PHE A 370 -9.49 -23.69 12.56
N LEU A 371 -10.44 -23.94 11.65
CA LEU A 371 -11.86 -24.12 11.96
C LEU A 371 -12.17 -25.48 12.59
N GLY A 372 -11.45 -26.54 12.19
CA GLY A 372 -11.69 -27.91 12.68
C GLY A 372 -11.31 -28.13 14.15
N GLY A 373 -10.46 -27.27 14.73
CA GLY A 373 -9.86 -27.51 16.04
C GLY A 373 -8.83 -28.65 16.00
N ASP A 374 -7.95 -28.72 16.99
CA ASP A 374 -7.03 -29.86 17.16
C ASP A 374 -7.89 -31.13 17.37
N ALA A 375 -8.05 -31.95 16.32
CA ALA A 375 -8.66 -33.27 16.38
C ALA A 375 -7.69 -34.31 16.96
#